data_AF-A0A7N2N1G6-F1
#
_entry.id   AF-A0A7N2N1G6-F1
#
_cell.length_a   1.000
_cell.length_b   1.000
_cell.length_c   1.000
_cell.angle_alpha   90.00
_cell.angle_beta   90.00
_cell.angle_gamma   90.00
#
_symmetry.space_group_name_H-M   'P 1'
#
loop_
_entity.id
_entity.type
_entity.pdbx_description
1 polymer ?
#
loop_
_entity_poly.entity_id
_entity_poly.type
_entity_poly.pdbx_seq_one_letter_code
_entity_poly.pdbx_strand_id
1 'polypeptide(L)'
;MTYYEEDGVEVVPELSLRIGGEDNNGVGGYVKLSEGPRDCEEEQAIGVVAEPSSPRTEGCLWKWFKLVVLCIFLALLAAVFIKWVGPFFMDKEIIPILNWETSTFSTPVLAVLVFASLALFPTLLFPSSPSMWVAGMTFGYGYGFLLIFSGMAVGVSLPYFVGSLFYHKIQGWLEKYPKRASILRAAGEGNWFHQFRAVALIRISPFPYIIYNYCAVATNVKYGPYIMGSLVGIVPEIFVAIYTYSGDGALGYVERWFMYSSFI
;
A
#
# COMPACT_ATOMS: atom_id res chain seq x y z
N MET A 1 47.49 -45.09 -50.43
CA MET A 1 46.24 -45.69 -50.93
C MET A 1 45.21 -44.57 -51.00
N THR A 2 44.93 -44.12 -52.23
CA THR A 2 43.75 -43.40 -52.76
C THR A 2 42.98 -42.35 -51.93
N TYR A 3 42.82 -41.18 -52.58
CA TYR A 3 42.12 -39.92 -52.31
C TYR A 3 40.63 -39.98 -51.93
N TYR A 4 40.12 -38.94 -51.25
CA TYR A 4 39.05 -38.03 -51.74
C TYR A 4 39.12 -36.67 -51.01
N GLU A 5 39.20 -35.59 -51.80
CA GLU A 5 38.93 -34.19 -51.42
C GLU A 5 37.44 -33.91 -51.66
N GLU A 6 36.78 -33.12 -50.79
CA GLU A 6 35.53 -32.44 -51.11
C GLU A 6 35.65 -30.97 -50.70
N ASP A 7 35.79 -30.12 -51.71
CA ASP A 7 35.63 -28.68 -51.66
C ASP A 7 34.15 -28.29 -51.78
N GLY A 8 33.76 -27.27 -51.01
CA GLY A 8 33.24 -26.06 -51.65
C GLY A 8 31.72 -25.83 -51.76
N VAL A 9 31.29 -24.83 -50.99
CA VAL A 9 30.47 -23.67 -51.43
C VAL A 9 28.97 -23.88 -51.73
N GLU A 10 28.18 -23.52 -50.71
CA GLU A 10 27.07 -22.56 -50.71
C GLU A 10 26.60 -22.00 -52.07
N VAL A 11 25.42 -22.41 -52.55
CA VAL A 11 24.66 -21.64 -53.57
C VAL A 11 23.15 -21.78 -53.32
N VAL A 12 22.54 -20.65 -52.97
CA VAL A 12 21.10 -20.40 -52.90
C VAL A 12 20.50 -20.41 -54.32
N PRO A 13 19.30 -20.97 -54.53
CA PRO A 13 18.46 -20.58 -55.66
C PRO A 13 17.28 -19.73 -55.19
N GLU A 14 17.38 -18.44 -55.51
CA GLU A 14 16.29 -17.50 -55.68
C GLU A 14 15.62 -17.76 -57.04
N LEU A 15 14.28 -17.90 -57.10
CA LEU A 15 13.34 -17.65 -58.23
C LEU A 15 12.03 -18.44 -57.95
N SER A 16 10.82 -18.00 -58.27
CA SER A 16 10.35 -16.85 -59.03
C SER A 16 8.91 -16.58 -58.61
N LEU A 17 8.56 -15.31 -58.50
CA LEU A 17 7.23 -14.81 -58.20
C LEU A 17 6.45 -14.74 -59.53
N ARG A 18 5.39 -15.53 -59.69
CA ARG A 18 4.38 -15.32 -60.73
C ARG A 18 3.02 -15.07 -60.08
N ILE A 19 2.54 -13.85 -60.29
CA ILE A 19 1.20 -13.36 -59.96
C ILE A 19 0.20 -13.95 -60.96
N GLY A 20 -0.88 -14.48 -60.40
CA GLY A 20 -2.17 -14.84 -60.99
C GLY A 20 -2.92 -15.55 -59.87
N GLY A 21 -3.87 -14.94 -59.16
CA GLY A 21 -4.99 -14.15 -59.65
C GLY A 21 -6.21 -15.07 -59.58
N GLU A 22 -7.06 -14.85 -58.55
CA GLU A 22 -8.40 -15.45 -58.35
C GLU A 22 -8.39 -16.96 -58.00
N ASP A 23 -8.96 -17.50 -56.93
CA ASP A 23 -10.03 -17.03 -56.06
C ASP A 23 -9.95 -17.65 -54.66
N ASN A 24 -10.67 -16.97 -53.76
CA ASN A 24 -10.70 -17.08 -52.32
C ASN A 24 -10.91 -18.47 -51.70
N ASN A 25 -10.17 -18.64 -50.59
CA ASN A 25 -10.54 -19.26 -49.31
C ASN A 25 -11.37 -20.56 -49.34
N GLY A 26 -10.89 -21.68 -48.82
CA GLY A 26 -9.87 -21.81 -47.78
C GLY A 26 -10.42 -22.67 -46.65
N VAL A 27 -9.55 -23.54 -46.15
CA VAL A 27 -9.69 -24.34 -44.94
C VAL A 27 -10.68 -25.51 -45.10
N GLY A 28 -10.27 -26.76 -45.04
CA GLY A 28 -9.11 -27.34 -44.36
C GLY A 28 -9.58 -28.72 -43.91
N GLY A 29 -8.91 -29.75 -44.40
CA GLY A 29 -9.37 -31.13 -44.28
C GLY A 29 -9.50 -31.60 -42.84
N TYR A 30 -10.60 -32.29 -42.54
CA TYR A 30 -10.68 -33.20 -41.40
C TYR A 30 -10.52 -34.63 -41.93
N VAL A 31 -9.31 -35.17 -41.79
CA VAL A 31 -9.07 -36.61 -41.91
C VAL A 31 -9.72 -37.26 -40.70
N LYS A 32 -10.90 -37.87 -40.90
CA LYS A 32 -11.61 -38.66 -39.90
C LYS A 32 -11.33 -40.14 -40.19
N LEU A 33 -10.41 -40.73 -39.42
CA LEU A 33 -10.20 -42.18 -39.37
C LEU A 33 -11.07 -42.76 -38.25
N SER A 34 -12.03 -43.62 -38.59
CA SER A 34 -12.45 -44.78 -37.76
C SER A 34 -13.54 -45.57 -38.48
N GLU A 35 -13.19 -46.84 -38.73
CA GLU A 35 -13.99 -48.08 -38.77
C GLU A 35 -15.38 -48.11 -39.45
N GLY A 36 -15.49 -48.98 -40.47
CA GLY A 36 -16.75 -49.67 -40.79
C GLY A 36 -16.76 -51.10 -40.22
N PRO A 37 -17.74 -51.95 -40.57
CA PRO A 37 -19.11 -51.67 -41.01
C PRO A 37 -20.14 -52.46 -40.15
N ARG A 38 -21.44 -52.09 -40.23
CA ARG A 38 -22.62 -53.00 -40.27
C ARG A 38 -23.94 -52.23 -40.10
N ASP A 39 -24.70 -52.25 -41.20
CA ASP A 39 -26.13 -52.58 -41.38
C ASP A 39 -27.28 -51.81 -40.69
N CYS A 40 -28.19 -51.36 -41.58
CA CYS A 40 -29.66 -51.25 -41.53
C CYS A 40 -30.36 -50.15 -40.72
N GLU A 41 -31.06 -49.27 -41.48
CA GLU A 41 -32.45 -48.73 -41.31
C GLU A 41 -32.82 -48.10 -39.94
N GLU A 42 -33.49 -46.95 -39.80
CA GLU A 42 -34.56 -46.29 -40.55
C GLU A 42 -34.77 -44.85 -40.01
N GLU A 43 -35.43 -44.02 -40.81
CA GLU A 43 -36.01 -42.69 -40.59
C GLU A 43 -36.48 -42.28 -39.17
N GLN A 44 -36.17 -41.04 -38.74
CA GLN A 44 -37.17 -39.98 -38.55
C GLN A 44 -36.57 -38.65 -38.06
N ALA A 45 -37.29 -37.58 -38.36
CA ALA A 45 -36.82 -36.22 -38.52
C ALA A 45 -37.00 -35.32 -37.27
N ILE A 46 -36.52 -34.08 -37.46
CA ILE A 46 -36.91 -32.81 -36.82
C ILE A 46 -36.05 -32.40 -35.61
N GLY A 47 -35.34 -31.29 -35.82
CA GLY A 47 -34.37 -30.74 -34.90
C GLY A 47 -34.95 -29.75 -33.90
N VAL A 48 -34.14 -29.47 -32.88
CA VAL A 48 -33.99 -28.18 -32.21
C VAL A 48 -32.55 -28.17 -31.69
N VAL A 49 -31.77 -27.20 -32.15
CA VAL A 49 -30.44 -26.90 -31.60
C VAL A 49 -30.66 -26.38 -30.18
N ALA A 50 -30.30 -27.18 -29.17
CA ALA A 50 -30.18 -26.71 -27.80
C ALA A 50 -28.81 -26.04 -27.64
N GLU A 51 -28.81 -24.72 -27.41
CA GLU A 51 -27.62 -23.97 -27.00
C GLU A 51 -27.06 -24.51 -25.68
N PRO A 52 -25.72 -24.51 -25.47
CA PRO A 52 -25.16 -24.76 -24.16
C PRO A 52 -25.32 -23.50 -23.29
N SER A 53 -26.15 -23.60 -22.26
CA SER A 53 -26.21 -22.63 -21.17
C SER A 53 -24.87 -22.56 -20.42
N SER A 54 -24.28 -21.37 -20.41
CA SER A 54 -23.14 -20.94 -19.58
C SER A 54 -23.31 -21.30 -18.10
N PRO A 55 -22.29 -21.88 -17.44
CA PRO A 55 -22.23 -21.91 -15.99
C PRO A 55 -20.98 -21.16 -15.45
N ARG A 56 -21.18 -20.47 -14.31
CA ARG A 56 -20.17 -20.11 -13.27
C ARG A 56 -19.64 -18.67 -13.16
N THR A 57 -20.47 -17.64 -13.31
CA THR A 57 -20.14 -16.28 -12.82
C THR A 57 -20.83 -15.92 -11.48
N GLU A 58 -21.80 -16.71 -11.02
CA GLU A 58 -22.60 -16.35 -9.84
C GLU A 58 -21.90 -16.62 -8.50
N GLY A 59 -21.03 -17.65 -8.44
CA GLY A 59 -20.34 -18.01 -7.20
C GLY A 59 -19.22 -17.06 -6.76
N CYS A 60 -18.63 -16.31 -7.70
CA CYS A 60 -17.57 -15.34 -7.41
C CYS A 60 -18.18 -14.04 -6.86
N LEU A 61 -19.19 -13.50 -7.54
CA LEU A 61 -19.87 -12.24 -7.16
C LEU A 61 -20.57 -12.35 -5.80
N TRP A 62 -21.18 -13.50 -5.49
CA TRP A 62 -21.81 -13.74 -4.20
C TRP A 62 -20.83 -13.79 -3.02
N LYS A 63 -19.61 -14.30 -3.25
CA LYS A 63 -18.53 -14.29 -2.24
C LYS A 63 -18.02 -12.88 -1.99
N TRP A 64 -17.87 -12.07 -3.04
CA TRP A 64 -17.49 -10.65 -2.92
C TRP A 64 -18.59 -9.84 -2.21
N PHE A 65 -19.86 -10.08 -2.51
CA PHE A 65 -20.98 -9.46 -1.80
C PHE A 65 -20.97 -9.77 -0.30
N LYS A 66 -20.81 -11.05 0.08
CA LYS A 66 -20.68 -11.45 1.50
C LYS A 66 -19.48 -10.80 2.18
N LEU A 67 -18.34 -10.68 1.49
CA LEU A 67 -17.16 -10.02 2.01
C LEU A 67 -17.41 -8.52 2.23
N VAL A 68 -18.07 -7.84 1.28
CA VAL A 68 -18.42 -6.42 1.41
C VAL A 68 -19.37 -6.20 2.58
N VAL A 69 -20.41 -7.02 2.73
CA VAL A 69 -21.35 -6.95 3.86
C VAL A 69 -20.64 -7.18 5.20
N LEU A 70 -19.72 -8.16 5.27
CA LEU A 70 -18.92 -8.41 6.47
C LEU A 70 -18.01 -7.21 6.79
N CYS A 71 -17.34 -6.64 5.80
CA CYS A 71 -16.51 -5.45 5.98
C CYS A 71 -17.32 -4.25 6.46
N ILE A 72 -18.53 -4.03 5.92
CA ILE A 72 -19.45 -2.97 6.36
C ILE A 72 -19.87 -3.22 7.80
N PHE A 73 -20.26 -4.44 8.15
CA PHE A 73 -20.66 -4.80 9.51
C PHE A 73 -19.52 -4.59 10.51
N LEU A 74 -18.30 -5.03 10.17
CA LEU A 74 -17.10 -4.80 10.99
C LEU A 74 -16.76 -3.31 11.11
N ALA A 75 -16.90 -2.54 10.03
CA ALA A 75 -16.68 -1.10 10.04
C ALA A 75 -17.70 -0.38 10.93
N LEU A 76 -18.97 -0.79 10.91
CA LEU A 76 -20.01 -0.27 11.79
C LEU A 76 -19.73 -0.63 13.26
N LEU A 77 -19.34 -1.87 13.55
CA LEU A 77 -18.95 -2.30 14.89
C LEU A 77 -17.75 -1.52 15.41
N ALA A 78 -16.75 -1.31 14.56
CA ALA A 78 -15.60 -0.47 14.86
C ALA A 78 -16.03 0.99 15.10
N ALA A 79 -16.92 1.55 14.28
CA ALA A 79 -17.42 2.91 14.46
C ALA A 79 -18.18 3.08 15.78
N VAL A 80 -19.04 2.12 16.15
CA VAL A 80 -19.76 2.11 17.44
C VAL A 80 -18.78 2.00 18.61
N PHE A 81 -17.80 1.10 18.50
CA PHE A 81 -16.77 0.92 19.53
C PHE A 81 -15.93 2.18 19.70
N ILE A 82 -15.47 2.79 18.60
CA ILE A 82 -14.74 4.07 18.63
C ILE A 82 -15.63 5.16 19.23
N LYS A 83 -16.94 5.14 18.96
CA LYS A 83 -17.89 6.13 19.50
C LYS A 83 -18.17 6.04 20.98
N TRP A 84 -18.16 4.85 21.54
CA TRP A 84 -18.47 4.65 22.95
C TRP A 84 -17.23 4.49 23.82
N VAL A 85 -16.23 3.76 23.35
CA VAL A 85 -15.03 3.42 24.12
C VAL A 85 -13.92 4.45 23.94
N GLY A 86 -13.82 5.06 22.75
CA GLY A 86 -12.81 6.08 22.44
C GLY A 86 -12.85 7.28 23.40
N PRO A 87 -13.99 7.99 23.55
CA PRO A 87 -14.11 9.12 24.46
C PRO A 87 -13.84 8.72 25.92
N PHE A 88 -14.36 7.57 26.35
CA PHE A 88 -14.17 7.07 27.72
C PHE A 88 -12.68 6.88 28.07
N PHE A 89 -11.90 6.26 27.19
CA PHE A 89 -10.47 6.03 27.43
C PHE A 89 -9.65 7.34 27.37
N MET A 90 -10.01 8.23 26.45
CA MET A 90 -9.36 9.55 26.35
C MET A 90 -9.57 10.38 27.62
N ASP A 91 -10.80 10.47 28.11
CA ASP A 91 -11.17 11.30 29.27
C ASP A 91 -10.62 10.75 30.58
N LYS A 92 -10.56 9.41 30.72
CA LYS A 92 -10.18 8.76 31.97
C LYS A 92 -8.68 8.59 32.14
N GLU A 93 -7.97 8.21 31.09
CA GLU A 93 -6.57 7.81 31.19
C GLU A 93 -5.66 8.83 30.53
N ILE A 94 -5.92 9.17 29.27
CA ILE A 94 -4.98 9.94 28.45
C ILE A 94 -4.94 11.42 28.84
N ILE A 95 -6.08 12.11 28.87
CA ILE A 95 -6.15 13.55 29.14
C ILE A 95 -5.59 13.91 30.53
N PRO A 96 -5.94 13.20 31.62
CA PRO A 96 -5.38 13.49 32.93
C PRO A 96 -3.86 13.33 32.99
N ILE A 97 -3.31 12.32 32.30
CA ILE A 97 -1.87 12.10 32.23
C ILE A 97 -1.19 13.24 31.46
N LEU A 98 -1.73 13.67 30.31
CA LEU A 98 -1.16 14.79 29.55
C LEU A 98 -1.24 16.12 30.33
N ASN A 99 -2.34 16.36 31.05
CA ASN A 99 -2.49 17.55 31.90
C ASN A 99 -1.54 17.52 33.09
N TRP A 100 -1.33 16.35 33.69
CA TRP A 100 -0.35 16.17 34.75
C TRP A 100 1.07 16.41 34.24
N GLU A 101 1.44 15.87 33.07
CA GLU A 101 2.76 16.05 32.46
C GLU A 101 3.05 17.53 32.16
N THR A 102 2.10 18.21 31.52
CA THR A 102 2.22 19.65 31.19
C THR A 102 2.24 20.55 32.43
N SER A 103 1.58 20.16 33.52
CA SER A 103 1.56 20.93 34.78
C SER A 103 2.75 20.63 35.70
N THR A 104 3.35 19.44 35.57
CA THR A 104 4.46 18.98 36.44
C THR A 104 5.80 19.50 35.95
N PHE A 105 6.03 19.55 34.64
CA PHE A 105 7.30 19.96 34.06
C PHE A 105 7.31 21.42 33.62
N SER A 106 8.47 22.07 33.74
CA SER A 106 8.67 23.40 33.17
C SER A 106 8.69 23.33 31.63
N THR A 107 8.27 24.42 30.98
CA THR A 107 8.23 24.53 29.51
C THR A 107 9.51 24.08 28.79
N PRO A 108 10.74 24.44 29.21
CA PRO A 108 11.95 23.98 28.52
C PRO A 108 12.21 22.47 28.70
N VAL A 109 11.88 21.90 29.87
CA VAL A 109 12.01 20.46 30.11
C VAL A 109 11.03 19.69 29.23
N LEU A 110 9.79 20.18 29.14
CA LEU A 110 8.77 19.59 28.30
C LEU A 110 9.15 19.63 26.81
N ALA A 111 9.78 20.72 26.35
CA ALA A 111 10.28 20.83 24.98
C ALA A 111 11.28 19.71 24.66
N VAL A 112 12.21 19.44 25.58
CA VAL A 112 13.20 18.37 25.43
C VAL A 112 12.54 17.00 25.46
N LEU A 113 11.61 16.76 26.39
CA LEU A 113 10.89 15.48 26.49
C LEU A 113 10.08 15.18 25.23
N VAL A 114 9.32 16.16 24.73
CA VAL A 114 8.53 16.01 23.51
C VAL A 114 9.43 15.83 22.29
N PHE A 115 10.52 16.59 22.18
CA PHE A 115 11.46 16.39 21.09
C PHE A 115 12.09 14.99 21.12
N ALA A 116 12.53 14.54 22.30
CA ALA A 116 13.13 13.22 22.48
C ALA A 116 12.15 12.10 22.17
N SER A 117 10.89 12.21 22.61
CA SER A 117 9.87 11.21 22.31
C SER A 117 9.56 11.15 20.82
N LEU A 118 9.43 12.29 20.13
CA LEU A 118 9.21 12.32 18.67
C LEU A 118 10.39 11.78 17.88
N ALA A 119 11.61 11.94 18.38
CA ALA A 119 12.81 11.37 17.77
C ALA A 119 12.92 9.85 18.02
N LEU A 120 12.55 9.35 19.19
CA LEU A 120 12.79 7.96 19.59
C LEU A 120 11.60 7.04 19.30
N PHE A 121 10.36 7.50 19.51
CA PHE A 121 9.16 6.67 19.42
C PHE A 121 8.96 6.02 18.05
N PRO A 122 9.19 6.71 16.91
CA PRO A 122 9.12 6.06 15.60
C PRO A 122 10.14 4.92 15.43
N THR A 123 11.25 4.96 16.18
CA THR A 123 12.29 3.91 16.22
C THR A 123 11.98 2.81 17.25
N LEU A 124 11.11 3.08 18.21
CA LEU A 124 10.67 2.11 19.22
C LEU A 124 9.29 1.53 18.91
N LEU A 125 8.69 1.93 17.78
CA LEU A 125 7.33 1.57 17.36
C LEU A 125 6.25 2.05 18.34
N PHE A 126 6.56 3.08 19.13
CA PHE A 126 5.60 3.73 20.02
C PHE A 126 4.81 4.82 19.27
N PRO A 127 3.54 5.05 19.66
CA PRO A 127 2.73 6.11 19.07
C PRO A 127 3.29 7.49 19.45
N SER A 128 3.55 8.34 18.45
CA SER A 128 3.99 9.73 18.62
C SER A 128 2.85 10.70 18.91
N SER A 129 1.60 10.28 18.73
CA SER A 129 0.40 11.11 18.87
C SER A 129 0.31 11.85 20.22
N PRO A 130 0.54 11.20 21.38
CA PRO A 130 0.46 11.89 22.67
C PRO A 130 1.44 13.08 22.77
N SER A 131 2.67 12.90 22.30
CA SER A 131 3.69 13.95 22.34
C SER A 131 3.39 15.10 21.37
N MET A 132 2.79 14.82 20.21
CA MET A 132 2.31 15.88 19.31
C MET A 132 1.21 16.73 19.95
N TRP A 133 0.30 16.12 20.73
CA TRP A 133 -0.75 16.86 21.44
C TRP A 133 -0.17 17.74 22.53
N VAL A 134 0.77 17.23 23.33
CA VAL A 134 1.50 18.02 24.33
C VAL A 134 2.22 19.20 23.68
N ALA A 135 2.88 18.99 22.54
CA ALA A 135 3.50 20.08 21.78
C ALA A 135 2.48 21.17 21.38
N GLY A 136 1.32 20.77 20.85
CA GLY A 136 0.25 21.70 20.46
C GLY A 136 -0.32 22.48 21.66
N MET A 137 -0.59 21.79 22.77
CA MET A 137 -1.16 22.39 23.98
C MET A 137 -0.21 23.39 24.66
N THR A 138 1.09 23.08 24.72
CA THR A 138 2.06 23.90 25.48
C THR A 138 2.73 24.98 24.64
N PHE A 139 3.07 24.70 23.39
CA PHE A 139 3.86 25.62 22.55
C PHE A 139 3.02 26.32 21.47
N GLY A 140 1.74 25.93 21.34
CA GLY A 140 0.83 26.49 20.35
C GLY A 140 1.18 26.13 18.91
N TYR A 141 0.50 26.78 17.97
CA TYR A 141 0.58 26.45 16.55
C TYR A 141 1.97 26.56 15.92
N GLY A 142 2.65 27.69 16.13
CA GLY A 142 3.93 27.97 15.48
C GLY A 142 5.07 27.16 16.07
N TYR A 143 5.35 27.34 17.36
CA TYR A 143 6.46 26.66 18.01
C TYR A 143 6.22 25.16 18.17
N GLY A 144 4.97 24.73 18.41
CA GLY A 144 4.60 23.32 18.40
C GLY A 144 4.87 22.66 17.05
N PHE A 145 4.54 23.33 15.93
CA PHE A 145 4.86 22.83 14.59
C PHE A 145 6.35 22.67 14.39
N LEU A 146 7.16 23.68 14.70
CA LEU A 146 8.61 23.61 14.54
C LEU A 146 9.23 22.50 15.39
N LEU A 147 8.75 22.34 16.62
CA LEU A 147 9.22 21.31 17.54
C LEU A 147 8.85 19.91 17.04
N ILE A 148 7.60 19.71 16.58
CA ILE A 148 7.17 18.43 16.04
C ILE A 148 7.91 18.10 14.75
N PHE A 149 8.00 19.06 13.84
CA PHE A 149 8.62 18.88 12.53
C PHE A 149 10.10 18.51 12.64
N SER A 150 10.84 19.19 13.52
CA SER A 150 12.25 18.89 13.79
C SER A 150 12.45 17.54 14.48
N GLY A 151 11.63 17.22 15.49
CA GLY A 151 11.68 15.92 16.18
C GLY A 151 11.36 14.75 15.23
N MET A 152 10.33 14.89 14.41
CA MET A 152 9.96 13.90 13.40
C MET A 152 11.01 13.73 12.32
N ALA A 153 11.73 14.79 11.92
CA ALA A 153 12.85 14.68 11.00
C ALA A 153 13.91 13.70 11.52
N VAL A 154 14.29 13.83 12.79
CA VAL A 154 15.20 12.90 13.46
C VAL A 154 14.56 11.51 13.57
N GLY A 155 13.28 11.47 13.97
CA GLY A 155 12.53 10.24 14.21
C GLY A 155 12.32 9.37 12.98
N VAL A 156 12.22 9.94 11.78
CA VAL A 156 12.17 9.14 10.55
C VAL A 156 13.55 8.79 10.02
N SER A 157 14.59 9.58 10.34
CA SER A 157 15.96 9.30 9.93
C SER A 157 16.59 8.13 10.69
N LEU A 158 16.34 8.02 12.00
CA LEU A 158 16.90 6.95 12.82
C LEU A 158 16.53 5.53 12.32
N PRO A 159 15.24 5.20 12.08
CA PRO A 159 14.84 3.91 11.53
C PRO A 159 15.41 3.64 10.14
N TYR A 160 15.61 4.67 9.32
CA TYR A 160 16.23 4.52 8.01
C TYR A 160 17.67 4.02 8.17
N PHE A 161 18.49 4.68 9.00
CA PHE A 161 19.88 4.25 9.23
C PHE A 161 19.96 2.92 9.98
N VAL A 162 19.05 2.64 10.92
CA VAL A 162 18.98 1.33 11.56
C VAL A 162 18.61 0.25 10.54
N GLY A 163 17.63 0.53 9.66
CA GLY A 163 17.20 -0.37 8.60
C GLY A 163 18.30 -0.68 7.59
N SER A 164 19.21 0.27 7.32
CA SER A 164 20.35 0.05 6.43
C SER A 164 21.32 -1.01 6.96
N LEU A 165 21.53 -1.06 8.28
CA LEU A 165 22.38 -2.07 8.92
C LEU A 165 21.81 -3.49 8.81
N PHE A 166 20.49 -3.62 8.76
CA PHE A 166 19.78 -4.90 8.69
C PHE A 166 19.22 -5.23 7.30
N TYR A 167 19.72 -4.57 6.24
CA TYR A 167 19.22 -4.65 4.87
C TYR A 167 18.89 -6.09 4.41
N HIS A 168 19.84 -7.01 4.54
CA HIS A 168 19.67 -8.40 4.08
C HIS A 168 18.58 -9.16 4.84
N LYS A 169 18.42 -8.92 6.15
CA LYS A 169 17.35 -9.55 6.96
C LYS A 169 15.98 -8.99 6.59
N ILE A 170 15.90 -7.68 6.36
CA ILE A 170 14.64 -7.02 5.99
C ILE A 170 14.22 -7.46 4.59
N GLN A 171 15.14 -7.57 3.64
CA GLN A 171 14.83 -8.09 2.30
C GLN A 171 14.28 -9.52 2.34
N GLY A 172 14.94 -10.44 3.04
CA GLY A 172 14.45 -11.82 3.17
C GLY A 172 13.10 -11.93 3.92
N TRP A 173 12.83 -11.01 4.86
CA TRP A 173 11.51 -10.94 5.50
C TRP A 173 10.43 -10.40 4.54
N LEU A 174 10.77 -9.39 3.74
CA LEU A 174 9.85 -8.75 2.80
C LEU A 174 9.44 -9.70 1.66
N GLU A 175 10.32 -10.63 1.27
CA GLU A 175 10.02 -11.68 0.29
C GLU A 175 8.89 -12.62 0.73
N LYS A 176 8.65 -12.78 2.04
CA LYS A 176 7.50 -13.53 2.56
C LYS A 176 6.16 -12.85 2.29
N TYR A 177 6.17 -11.55 1.94
CA TYR A 177 4.98 -10.73 1.70
C TYR A 177 5.06 -10.00 0.35
N PRO A 178 4.93 -10.73 -0.78
CA PRO A 178 5.25 -10.21 -2.11
C PRO A 178 4.41 -8.99 -2.51
N LYS A 179 3.13 -8.92 -2.11
CA LYS A 179 2.24 -7.78 -2.40
C LYS A 179 2.68 -6.48 -1.72
N ARG A 180 3.24 -6.57 -0.51
CA ARG A 180 3.77 -5.38 0.20
C ARG A 180 5.14 -5.04 -0.36
N ALA A 181 5.97 -6.05 -0.60
CA ALA A 181 7.28 -5.89 -1.22
C ALA A 181 7.24 -5.13 -2.54
N SER A 182 6.27 -5.43 -3.42
CA SER A 182 6.15 -4.79 -4.73
C SER A 182 5.86 -3.30 -4.62
N ILE A 183 4.97 -2.88 -3.70
CA ILE A 183 4.66 -1.47 -3.48
C ILE A 183 5.89 -0.72 -2.98
N LEU A 184 6.61 -1.28 -1.99
CA LEU A 184 7.80 -0.62 -1.49
C LEU A 184 8.95 -0.61 -2.51
N ARG A 185 9.13 -1.68 -3.30
CA ARG A 185 10.15 -1.73 -4.37
C ARG A 185 9.86 -0.69 -5.46
N ALA A 186 8.60 -0.58 -5.89
CA ALA A 186 8.18 0.46 -6.83
C ALA A 186 8.47 1.87 -6.31
N ALA A 187 8.40 2.09 -4.98
CA ALA A 187 8.75 3.37 -4.39
C ALA A 187 10.26 3.71 -4.45
N GLY A 188 11.13 2.71 -4.60
CA GLY A 188 12.57 2.88 -4.81
C GLY A 188 13.01 2.96 -6.26
N GLU A 189 12.12 2.65 -7.21
CA GLU A 189 12.42 2.73 -8.64
C GLU A 189 12.39 4.19 -9.15
N GLY A 190 13.10 4.44 -10.24
CA GLY A 190 13.11 5.73 -10.92
C GLY A 190 14.10 6.77 -10.37
N ASN A 191 13.86 8.03 -10.72
CA ASN A 191 14.75 9.14 -10.37
C ASN A 191 14.48 9.68 -8.94
N TRP A 192 15.36 10.58 -8.47
CA TRP A 192 15.26 11.20 -7.14
C TRP A 192 13.86 11.78 -6.84
N PHE A 193 13.22 12.40 -7.83
CA PHE A 193 11.92 13.04 -7.66
C PHE A 193 10.75 12.03 -7.65
N HIS A 194 10.86 10.94 -8.40
CA HIS A 194 9.88 9.84 -8.35
C HIS A 194 9.89 9.18 -6.97
N GLN A 195 11.08 8.89 -6.44
CA GLN A 195 11.22 8.35 -5.08
C GLN A 195 10.63 9.29 -4.04
N PHE A 196 10.90 10.60 -4.15
CA PHE A 196 10.33 11.62 -3.24
C PHE A 196 8.79 11.60 -3.26
N ARG A 197 8.19 11.61 -4.46
CA ARG A 197 6.73 11.56 -4.61
C ARG A 197 6.14 10.27 -4.06
N ALA A 198 6.77 9.13 -4.35
CA ALA A 198 6.32 7.84 -3.85
C ALA A 198 6.34 7.80 -2.31
N VAL A 199 7.42 8.27 -1.68
CA VAL A 199 7.54 8.38 -0.23
C VAL A 199 6.44 9.28 0.35
N ALA A 200 6.25 10.47 -0.22
CA ALA A 200 5.22 11.41 0.25
C ALA A 200 3.81 10.82 0.13
N LEU A 201 3.51 10.14 -0.97
CA LEU A 201 2.22 9.48 -1.17
C LEU A 201 2.00 8.32 -0.19
N ILE A 202 3.02 7.50 0.05
CA ILE A 202 2.94 6.43 1.05
C ILE A 202 2.67 7.03 2.43
N ARG A 203 3.27 8.17 2.74
CA ARG A 203 3.08 8.86 4.01
C ARG A 203 1.71 9.54 4.15
N ILE A 204 1.07 9.91 3.06
CA ILE A 204 -0.30 10.44 3.10
C ILE A 204 -1.32 9.29 3.11
N SER A 205 -0.95 8.15 2.54
CA SER A 205 -1.78 6.95 2.52
C SER A 205 -1.94 6.34 3.92
N PRO A 206 -3.02 5.59 4.19
CA PRO A 206 -3.22 4.87 5.46
C PRO A 206 -2.28 3.64 5.61
N PHE A 207 -1.12 3.65 4.94
CA PHE A 207 -0.15 2.58 5.01
C PHE A 207 0.55 2.57 6.37
N PRO A 208 0.81 1.40 6.98
CA PRO A 208 1.45 1.35 8.30
C PRO A 208 2.84 1.98 8.30
N TYR A 209 2.94 3.19 8.84
CA TYR A 209 4.17 4.00 8.89
C TYR A 209 5.36 3.28 9.53
N ILE A 210 5.07 2.48 10.56
CA ILE A 210 6.03 1.65 11.28
C ILE A 210 6.81 0.73 10.33
N ILE A 211 6.13 0.08 9.39
CA ILE A 211 6.77 -0.87 8.47
C ILE A 211 7.64 -0.10 7.47
N TYR A 212 7.12 1.01 6.95
CA TYR A 212 7.82 1.79 5.94
C TYR A 212 9.11 2.43 6.47
N ASN A 213 9.12 2.91 7.71
CA ASN A 213 10.29 3.53 8.36
C ASN A 213 11.56 2.67 8.27
N TYR A 214 11.46 1.34 8.40
CA TYR A 214 12.60 0.43 8.33
C TYR A 214 12.80 -0.15 6.93
N CYS A 215 11.71 -0.38 6.20
CA CYS A 215 11.78 -1.03 4.90
C CYS A 215 12.20 -0.08 3.77
N ALA A 216 12.16 1.25 3.96
CA ALA A 216 12.54 2.22 2.93
C ALA A 216 13.96 2.00 2.40
N VAL A 217 14.92 1.63 3.27
CA VAL A 217 16.29 1.29 2.81
C VAL A 217 16.32 -0.05 2.09
N ALA A 218 15.59 -1.04 2.61
CA ALA A 218 15.50 -2.36 2.00
C ALA A 218 14.91 -2.31 0.59
N THR A 219 14.27 -1.21 0.21
CA THR A 219 13.70 -1.01 -1.13
C THR A 219 14.48 -0.02 -1.98
N ASN A 220 15.76 0.24 -1.68
CA ASN A 220 16.66 1.08 -2.47
C ASN A 220 16.23 2.55 -2.62
N VAL A 221 15.36 3.05 -1.74
CA VAL A 221 15.05 4.49 -1.69
C VAL A 221 16.26 5.23 -1.16
N LYS A 222 16.71 6.27 -1.86
CA LYS A 222 17.82 7.11 -1.40
C LYS A 222 17.39 7.94 -0.18
N TYR A 223 18.33 8.28 0.70
CA TYR A 223 18.04 9.04 1.91
C TYR A 223 17.43 10.43 1.62
N GLY A 224 17.97 11.16 0.64
CA GLY A 224 17.49 12.50 0.27
C GLY A 224 15.99 12.54 -0.11
N PRO A 225 15.54 11.74 -1.11
CA PRO A 225 14.13 11.60 -1.44
C PRO A 225 13.28 11.11 -0.27
N TYR A 226 13.80 10.18 0.53
CA TYR A 226 13.12 9.63 1.69
C TYR A 226 12.82 10.70 2.75
N ILE A 227 13.83 11.48 3.16
CA ILE A 227 13.63 12.48 4.22
C ILE A 227 12.75 13.62 3.71
N MET A 228 12.97 14.12 2.49
CA MET A 228 12.14 15.18 1.92
C MET A 228 10.69 14.71 1.74
N GLY A 229 10.48 13.52 1.22
CA GLY A 229 9.14 12.97 0.98
C GLY A 229 8.43 12.69 2.30
N SER A 230 9.15 12.21 3.32
CA SER A 230 8.58 11.99 4.65
C SER A 230 8.19 13.28 5.33
N LEU A 231 9.05 14.31 5.30
CA LEU A 231 8.75 15.60 5.89
C LEU A 231 7.52 16.23 5.23
N VAL A 232 7.46 16.26 3.89
CA VAL A 232 6.30 16.80 3.17
C VAL A 232 5.04 15.98 3.44
N GLY A 233 5.14 14.66 3.44
CA GLY A 233 4.00 13.77 3.67
C GLY A 233 3.42 13.82 5.08
N ILE A 234 4.22 14.19 6.09
CA ILE A 234 3.81 14.30 7.50
C ILE A 234 3.21 15.68 7.82
N VAL A 235 3.45 16.71 7.00
CA VAL A 235 2.91 18.07 7.25
C VAL A 235 1.39 18.08 7.51
N PRO A 236 0.53 17.44 6.69
CA PRO A 236 -0.91 17.42 6.94
C PRO A 236 -1.27 16.80 8.30
N GLU A 237 -0.55 15.74 8.71
CA GLU A 237 -0.74 15.08 9.99
C GLU A 237 -0.41 16.01 11.16
N ILE A 238 0.70 16.74 11.09
CA ILE A 238 1.11 17.71 12.12
C ILE A 238 0.07 18.82 12.24
N PHE A 239 -0.44 19.35 11.12
CA PHE A 239 -1.49 20.37 11.16
C PHE A 239 -2.75 19.88 11.84
N VAL A 240 -3.22 18.66 11.53
CA VAL A 240 -4.38 18.07 12.19
C VAL A 240 -4.10 17.88 13.69
N ALA A 241 -2.94 17.33 14.05
CA ALA A 241 -2.58 17.10 15.45
C ALA A 241 -2.49 18.40 16.26
N ILE A 242 -1.93 19.47 15.70
CA ILE A 242 -1.84 20.75 16.40
C ILE A 242 -3.20 21.45 16.44
N TYR A 243 -3.95 21.49 15.34
CA TYR A 243 -5.24 22.18 15.29
C TYR A 243 -6.31 21.57 16.19
N THR A 244 -6.23 20.26 16.40
CA THR A 244 -7.20 19.60 17.26
C THR A 244 -6.91 19.85 18.75
N TYR A 245 -5.66 20.19 19.13
CA TYR A 245 -5.24 20.26 20.54
C TYR A 245 -4.65 21.61 20.99
N SER A 246 -4.33 22.52 20.07
CA SER A 246 -3.80 23.86 20.35
C SER A 246 -4.90 24.92 20.61
N GLY A 247 -6.18 24.55 20.59
CA GLY A 247 -7.32 25.41 20.97
C GLY A 247 -8.18 24.75 22.04
N ASP A 248 -8.65 25.52 23.03
CA ASP A 248 -9.42 25.12 24.24
C ASP A 248 -8.98 23.84 24.98
N GLY A 249 -7.79 23.32 24.66
CA GLY A 249 -7.25 22.07 25.19
C GLY A 249 -7.94 20.82 24.67
N ALA A 250 -7.60 19.67 25.26
CA ALA A 250 -8.19 18.37 24.92
C ALA A 250 -9.72 18.31 25.11
N LEU A 251 -10.33 19.25 25.84
CA LEU A 251 -11.78 19.40 25.96
C LEU A 251 -12.44 19.77 24.63
N GLY A 252 -11.79 20.63 23.84
CA GLY A 252 -12.24 20.96 22.48
C GLY A 252 -12.15 19.78 21.50
N TYR A 253 -11.35 18.75 21.83
CA TYR A 253 -11.33 17.48 21.09
C TYR A 253 -12.62 16.73 21.33
N VAL A 254 -13.02 16.54 22.59
CA VAL A 254 -14.23 15.80 22.99
C VAL A 254 -15.49 16.50 22.47
N GLU A 255 -15.58 17.83 22.59
CA GLU A 255 -16.70 18.60 22.05
C GLU A 255 -16.78 18.49 20.53
N ARG A 256 -15.65 18.60 19.80
CA ARG A 256 -15.63 18.35 18.35
C ARG A 256 -15.96 16.90 18.01
N TRP A 257 -15.50 15.95 18.81
CA TRP A 257 -15.77 14.52 18.63
C TRP A 257 -17.27 14.22 18.78
N PHE A 258 -17.93 14.84 19.77
CA PHE A 258 -19.39 14.82 19.89
C PHE A 258 -20.10 15.56 18.75
N MET A 259 -19.59 16.72 18.33
CA MET A 259 -20.15 17.48 17.20
C MET A 259 -20.10 16.66 15.90
N TYR A 260 -18.96 16.09 15.53
CA TYR A 260 -18.80 15.25 14.33
C TYR A 260 -19.60 13.95 14.41
N SER A 261 -19.69 13.33 15.58
CA SER A 261 -20.44 12.09 15.76
C SER A 261 -21.95 12.31 15.90
N SER A 262 -22.44 13.55 15.99
CA SER A 262 -23.87 13.89 15.97
C SER A 262 -24.45 14.01 14.55
N PHE A 263 -23.58 14.06 13.53
CA PHE A 263 -23.95 14.12 12.10
C PHE A 263 -23.85 12.76 11.37
N ILE A 264 -23.49 11.69 12.09
CA ILE A 264 -23.49 10.28 11.62
C ILE A 264 -24.48 9.50 12.48
#